data_AF-A0A8S9LU08-F1
#
_entry.id   AF-A0A8S9LU08-F1
#
_cell.length_a   1.000
_cell.length_b   1.000
_cell.length_c   1.000
_cell.angle_alpha   90.00
_cell.angle_beta   90.00
_cell.angle_gamma   90.00
#
_symmetry.space_group_name_H-M   'P 1'
#
loop_
_entity.id
_entity.type
_entity.pdbx_description
1 polymer ?
#
loop_
_entity_poly.entity_id
_entity_poly.type
_entity_poly.pdbx_seq_one_letter_code
_entity_poly.pdbx_strand_id
1 'polypeptide(L)'
;MNLDDEEDRMGGSSSKKTIGVKKAKLKRKNVDQTSLVINTLEEKNKKLSEKLEKTSAQRHQHLEIQNKNYTLKKFKEENKILFRDLNSIQDPNFRAYI
;
A
#
# COMPACT_ATOMS: atom_id res chain seq x y z
N MET A 1 -29.52 -20.01 -63.58
CA MET A 1 -28.67 -21.01 -64.25
C MET A 1 -27.26 -20.75 -63.74
N ASN A 2 -26.81 -21.52 -62.75
CA ASN A 2 -26.02 -22.77 -62.89
C ASN A 2 -24.60 -22.45 -63.40
N LEU A 3 -23.49 -22.98 -62.90
CA LEU A 3 -23.15 -23.95 -61.84
C LEU A 3 -21.60 -24.00 -61.80
N ASP A 4 -21.06 -24.78 -60.87
CA ASP A 4 -19.68 -25.31 -60.78
C ASP A 4 -18.70 -24.43 -59.99
N ASP A 5 -18.45 -24.72 -58.71
CA ASP A 5 -17.84 -25.92 -58.12
C ASP A 5 -16.53 -26.30 -58.81
N GLU A 6 -15.41 -26.10 -58.10
CA GLU A 6 -14.42 -27.12 -57.78
C GLU A 6 -13.12 -26.44 -57.32
N GLU A 7 -12.84 -26.52 -56.03
CA GLU A 7 -11.51 -26.92 -55.59
C GLU A 7 -11.61 -27.42 -54.16
N ASP A 8 -12.10 -28.65 -54.06
CA ASP A 8 -11.78 -29.52 -52.95
C ASP A 8 -10.29 -29.92 -53.06
N ARG A 9 -9.62 -30.04 -51.90
CA ARG A 9 -8.35 -30.74 -51.59
C ARG A 9 -7.11 -29.87 -51.27
N MET A 10 -6.95 -29.55 -49.98
CA MET A 10 -5.72 -29.97 -49.27
C MET A 10 -5.90 -30.04 -47.74
N GLY A 11 -6.06 -31.26 -47.23
CA GLY A 11 -5.28 -31.78 -46.10
C GLY A 11 -5.27 -31.01 -44.78
N GLY A 12 -6.37 -31.04 -44.04
CA GLY A 12 -6.36 -30.79 -42.60
C GLY A 12 -7.78 -30.85 -42.08
N SER A 13 -8.09 -31.77 -41.17
CA SER A 13 -9.42 -31.94 -40.59
C SER A 13 -9.88 -30.65 -39.89
N SER A 14 -10.42 -29.71 -40.67
CA SER A 14 -11.05 -28.51 -40.16
C SER A 14 -12.43 -28.92 -39.69
N SER A 15 -12.50 -29.42 -38.46
CA SER A 15 -13.74 -29.51 -37.70
C SER A 15 -14.44 -28.15 -37.77
N LYS A 16 -15.42 -28.04 -38.69
CA LYS A 16 -16.29 -26.88 -38.88
C LYS A 16 -17.16 -26.76 -37.62
N LYS A 17 -16.56 -26.28 -36.54
CA LYS A 17 -17.29 -25.98 -35.30
C LYS A 17 -18.34 -24.93 -35.63
N THR A 18 -19.58 -25.23 -35.27
CA THR A 18 -20.71 -24.34 -35.48
C THR A 18 -20.41 -22.95 -34.91
N ILE A 19 -20.92 -21.90 -35.55
CA ILE A 19 -20.68 -20.49 -35.18
C ILE A 19 -20.93 -20.27 -33.67
N GLY A 20 -21.91 -20.96 -33.10
CA GLY A 20 -22.21 -20.93 -31.66
C GLY A 20 -21.04 -21.39 -30.77
N VAL A 21 -20.31 -22.44 -31.16
CA VAL A 21 -19.15 -22.95 -30.41
C VAL A 21 -17.99 -21.96 -30.43
N LYS A 22 -17.77 -21.27 -31.57
CA LYS A 22 -16.75 -20.21 -31.68
C LYS A 22 -17.09 -19.02 -30.77
N LYS A 23 -18.35 -18.56 -30.77
CA LYS A 23 -18.82 -17.48 -29.89
C LYS A 23 -18.73 -17.85 -28.41
N ALA A 24 -19.11 -19.08 -28.03
CA ALA A 24 -19.02 -19.56 -26.66
C ALA A 24 -17.57 -19.67 -26.16
N LYS A 25 -16.62 -20.05 -27.01
CA LYS A 25 -15.19 -20.08 -26.67
C LYS A 25 -14.62 -18.67 -26.48
N LEU A 26 -14.99 -17.73 -27.34
CA LEU A 26 -14.57 -16.33 -27.22
C LEU A 26 -15.13 -15.69 -25.94
N LYS A 27 -16.42 -15.89 -25.64
CA LYS A 27 -17.02 -15.40 -24.39
C LYS A 27 -16.32 -15.94 -23.15
N ARG A 28 -15.98 -17.23 -23.12
CA ARG A 28 -15.19 -17.83 -22.02
C ARG A 28 -13.82 -17.16 -21.87
N LYS A 29 -13.05 -17.02 -22.96
CA LYS A 29 -11.76 -16.32 -22.92
C LYS A 29 -11.86 -14.90 -22.35
N ASN A 30 -12.90 -14.15 -22.74
CA ASN A 30 -13.11 -12.80 -22.22
C ASN A 30 -13.43 -12.80 -20.72
N VAL A 31 -14.25 -13.76 -20.24
CA VAL A 31 -14.56 -13.91 -18.81
C VAL A 31 -13.29 -14.29 -18.02
N ASP A 32 -12.50 -15.23 -18.52
CA ASP A 32 -11.26 -15.68 -17.88
C ASP A 32 -10.23 -14.53 -17.78
N GLN A 33 -10.08 -13.75 -18.85
CA GLN A 33 -9.21 -12.58 -18.87
C GLN A 33 -9.70 -11.48 -17.93
N THR A 34 -11.01 -11.25 -17.86
CA THR A 34 -11.61 -10.27 -16.94
C THR A 34 -11.40 -10.69 -15.49
N SER A 35 -11.60 -11.97 -15.18
CA SER A 35 -11.32 -12.51 -13.84
C SER A 35 -9.86 -12.36 -13.46
N LEU A 36 -8.91 -12.63 -14.37
CA LEU A 36 -7.49 -12.42 -14.12
C LEU A 36 -7.16 -10.96 -13.76
N VAL A 37 -7.74 -10.01 -14.48
CA VAL A 37 -7.56 -8.58 -14.21
C VAL A 37 -8.14 -8.19 -12.85
N ILE A 38 -9.35 -8.66 -12.54
CA ILE A 38 -10.00 -8.39 -11.24
C ILE A 38 -9.16 -8.95 -10.09
N ASN A 39 -8.74 -10.22 -10.16
CA ASN A 39 -7.93 -10.85 -9.12
C ASN A 39 -6.60 -10.09 -8.91
N THR A 40 -5.96 -9.65 -10.01
CA THR A 40 -4.73 -8.86 -9.92
C THR A 40 -4.96 -7.50 -9.24
N LEU A 41 -6.08 -6.85 -9.52
CA LEU A 41 -6.45 -5.59 -8.88
C LEU A 41 -6.76 -5.78 -7.40
N GLU A 42 -7.51 -6.82 -7.03
CA GLU A 42 -7.82 -7.15 -5.64
C GLU A 42 -6.54 -7.43 -4.83
N GLU A 43 -5.62 -8.23 -5.36
CA GLU A 43 -4.34 -8.48 -4.70
C GLU A 43 -3.50 -7.22 -4.52
N LYS A 44 -3.46 -6.35 -5.55
CA LYS A 44 -2.72 -5.09 -5.46
C LYS A 44 -3.37 -4.12 -4.47
N ASN A 45 -4.69 -4.05 -4.43
CA ASN A 45 -5.43 -3.25 -3.46
C ASN A 45 -5.19 -3.74 -2.03
N LYS A 46 -5.21 -5.07 -1.81
CA LYS A 46 -4.89 -5.64 -0.50
C LYS A 46 -3.49 -5.24 -0.03
N LYS A 47 -2.47 -5.42 -0.90
CA LYS A 47 -1.08 -5.02 -0.60
C LYS A 47 -0.96 -3.52 -0.33
N LEU A 48 -1.71 -2.69 -1.06
CA LEU A 48 -1.72 -1.24 -0.85
C LEU A 48 -2.32 -0.89 0.52
N SER A 49 -3.47 -1.47 0.87
CA SER A 49 -4.11 -1.25 2.18
C SER A 49 -3.19 -1.65 3.34
N GLU A 50 -2.57 -2.84 3.27
CA GLU A 50 -1.61 -3.30 4.28
C GLU A 50 -0.43 -2.33 4.45
N LYS A 51 0.10 -1.79 3.33
CA LYS A 51 1.18 -0.81 3.36
C LYS A 51 0.72 0.52 3.97
N LEU A 52 -0.49 0.97 3.67
CA LEU A 52 -1.06 2.19 4.22
C LEU A 52 -1.28 2.07 5.73
N GLU A 53 -1.83 0.97 6.21
CA GLU A 53 -2.01 0.69 7.65
C GLU A 53 -0.67 0.68 8.38
N LYS A 54 0.31 -0.06 7.85
CA LYS A 54 1.66 -0.10 8.42
C LYS A 54 2.29 1.29 8.50
N THR A 55 2.20 2.05 7.42
CA THR A 55 2.77 3.41 7.37
C THR A 55 2.04 4.35 8.34
N SER A 56 0.72 4.22 8.46
CA SER A 56 -0.09 4.99 9.40
C SER A 56 0.34 4.73 10.85
N ALA A 57 0.47 3.46 11.24
CA ALA A 57 0.93 3.08 12.58
C ALA A 57 2.33 3.63 12.88
N GLN A 58 3.26 3.53 11.93
CA GLN A 58 4.61 4.09 12.07
C GLN A 58 4.60 5.61 12.26
N ARG A 59 3.79 6.34 11.48
CA ARG A 59 3.66 7.80 11.63
C ARG A 59 3.06 8.16 12.99
N HIS A 60 2.07 7.42 13.45
CA HIS A 60 1.45 7.66 14.75
C HIS A 60 2.46 7.48 15.89
N GLN A 61 3.18 6.37 15.91
CA GLN A 61 4.25 6.12 16.89
C GLN A 61 5.33 7.20 16.85
N HIS A 62 5.75 7.61 15.65
CA HIS A 62 6.74 8.67 15.49
C HIS A 62 6.26 10.00 16.07
N LEU A 63 5.00 10.37 15.81
CA LEU A 63 4.40 11.59 16.34
C LEU A 63 4.28 11.55 17.86
N GLU A 64 3.89 10.42 18.45
CA GLU A 64 3.84 10.26 19.90
C GLU A 64 5.23 10.46 20.54
N ILE A 65 6.27 9.87 19.96
CA ILE A 65 7.64 10.01 20.45
C ILE A 65 8.09 11.48 20.36
N GLN A 66 7.83 12.15 19.22
CA GLN A 66 8.15 13.57 19.09
C GLN A 66 7.44 14.41 20.15
N ASN A 67 6.15 14.17 20.38
CA ASN A 67 5.38 14.92 21.37
C ASN A 67 5.89 14.69 22.80
N LYS A 68 6.19 13.44 23.16
CA LYS A 68 6.81 13.11 24.46
C LYS A 68 8.17 13.79 24.62
N ASN A 69 9.01 13.79 23.59
CA ASN A 69 10.31 14.46 23.61
C ASN A 69 10.18 15.98 23.77
N TYR A 70 9.25 16.60 23.05
CA TYR A 70 8.98 18.03 23.18
C TYR A 70 8.51 18.38 24.60
N THR A 71 7.59 17.58 25.14
CA THR A 71 7.08 17.74 26.51
C THR A 71 8.20 17.60 27.54
N LEU A 72 9.06 16.59 27.39
CA LEU A 72 10.22 16.38 28.26
C LEU A 72 11.22 17.54 28.17
N LYS A 73 11.47 18.06 26.97
CA LYS A 73 12.35 19.23 26.78
C LYS A 73 11.79 20.46 27.48
N LYS A 74 10.50 20.73 27.34
CA LYS A 74 9.82 21.83 28.02
C LYS A 74 9.92 21.68 29.55
N PHE A 75 9.60 20.48 30.06
CA PHE A 75 9.71 20.17 31.49
C PHE A 75 11.15 20.37 32.02
N LYS A 76 12.17 19.93 31.28
CA LYS A 76 13.57 20.13 31.69
C LYS A 76 13.98 21.60 31.72
N GLU A 77 13.52 22.40 30.76
CA GLU A 77 13.84 23.83 30.74
C GLU A 77 13.14 24.56 31.90
N GLU A 78 11.86 24.26 32.15
CA GLU A 78 11.10 24.84 33.27
C GLU A 78 11.70 24.46 34.63
N ASN A 79 12.20 23.23 34.77
CA ASN A 79 12.78 22.72 36.02
C ASN A 79 14.30 22.85 36.10
N LYS A 80 14.93 23.62 35.20
CA LYS A 80 16.39 23.74 35.11
C LYS A 80 17.06 24.18 36.41
N ILE A 81 16.37 24.97 37.22
CA ILE A 81 16.87 25.45 38.49
C ILE A 81 16.98 24.34 39.54
N LEU A 82 16.08 23.35 39.51
CA LEU A 82 16.09 22.19 40.41
C LEU A 82 17.26 21.24 40.12
N PHE A 83 17.80 21.27 38.89
CA PHE A 83 18.94 20.46 38.48
C PHE A 83 20.26 21.24 38.46
N ARG A 84 20.26 22.50 38.89
CA ARG A 84 21.45 23.34 38.92
C ARG A 84 22.29 22.99 40.13
N ASP A 85 23.59 22.76 39.94
CA ASP A 85 24.52 22.57 41.05
C ASP A 85 24.60 23.87 41.87
N LEU A 86 24.30 23.79 43.17
CA LEU A 86 24.39 24.92 44.09
C LEU A 86 25.80 25.49 44.16
N ASN A 87 26.84 24.65 43.97
CA ASN A 87 28.23 25.10 43.94
C ASN A 87 28.58 25.91 42.68
N SER A 88 27.74 25.88 41.64
CA SER A 88 27.87 26.72 40.43
C SER A 88 27.34 28.14 40.63
N ILE A 89 26.63 28.42 41.72
CA ILE A 89 26.10 29.74 42.03
C ILE A 89 27.20 30.56 42.70
N GLN A 90 27.72 31.56 41.99
CA GLN A 90 28.81 32.42 42.47
C GLN A 90 28.42 33.26 43.69
N ASP A 91 27.17 33.69 43.78
CA ASP A 91 26.70 34.53 44.88
C ASP A 91 26.21 33.66 46.06
N PRO A 92 26.90 33.69 47.23
CA PRO A 92 26.52 32.91 48.40
C PRO A 92 25.15 33.27 48.97
N ASN A 93 24.71 34.53 48.82
CA ASN A 93 23.42 34.98 49.32
C ASN A 93 22.30 34.41 48.47
N PHE A 94 22.39 34.48 47.13
CA PHE A 94 21.40 33.84 46.27
C PHE A 94 21.39 32.31 46.41
N ARG A 95 22.56 31.69 46.62
CA ARG A 95 22.66 30.25 46.87
C ARG A 95 21.91 29.80 48.13
N ALA A 96 21.74 30.67 49.12
CA ALA A 96 21.02 30.33 50.36
C ALA A 96 19.49 30.29 50.21
N TYR A 97 18.94 30.85 49.11
CA TYR A 97 17.49 30.95 48.86
C TYR A 97 16.99 30.07 47.72
N ILE A 98 17.88 29.30 47.09
CA ILE A 98 17.62 28.36 45.99
C ILE A 98 17.75 26.94 46.54
#